data_AF-E7ERC8-F1
#
_entry.id   AF-E7ERC8-F1
#
_cell.length_a   1.000
_cell.length_b   1.000
_cell.length_c   1.000
_cell.angle_alpha   90.00
_cell.angle_beta   90.00
_cell.angle_gamma   90.00
#
_symmetry.space_group_name_H-M   'P 1'
#
loop_
_entity.id
_entity.type
_entity.pdbx_description
1 polymer ?
#
loop_
_entity_poly.entity_id
_entity_poly.type
_entity_poly.pdbx_seq_one_letter_code
_entity_poly.pdbx_strand_id
1 'polypeptide(L)'
;MGKMVSVINTVDTSHEDMIHDAQMDYYGTRLATCSSDRSVKIFDVRNGGQILIADLRGHEGPVWQVAWAHPMYGNILASCSYDRKV
;
A
#
# COMPACT_ATOMS: atom_id res chain seq x y z
N MET A 1 -17.16 8.42 26.77
CA MET A 1 -17.69 7.40 25.84
C MET A 1 -16.56 7.07 24.87
N GLY A 2 -15.84 5.97 25.09
CA GLY A 2 -14.66 5.62 24.27
C GLY A 2 -15.10 5.03 22.93
N LYS A 3 -14.53 5.50 21.81
CA LYS A 3 -14.76 4.86 20.51
C LYS A 3 -14.17 3.44 20.55
N MET A 4 -15.02 2.45 20.28
CA MET A 4 -14.58 1.07 20.07
C MET A 4 -13.95 0.98 18.68
N VAL A 5 -12.72 0.48 18.60
CA VAL A 5 -12.06 0.16 17.33
C VAL A 5 -12.32 -1.31 17.05
N SER A 6 -12.88 -1.61 15.88
CA SER A 6 -13.14 -2.98 15.41
C SER A 6 -12.39 -3.23 14.12
N VAL A 7 -11.93 -4.47 13.93
CA VAL A 7 -11.42 -4.93 12.63
C VAL A 7 -12.59 -4.96 11.64
N ILE A 8 -12.44 -4.26 10.52
CA ILE A 8 -13.49 -4.18 9.47
C ILE A 8 -13.17 -5.06 8.26
N ASN A 9 -11.90 -5.33 8.00
CA ASN A 9 -11.45 -6.16 6.89
C ASN A 9 -10.02 -6.66 7.15
N THR A 10 -9.67 -7.81 6.58
CA THR A 10 -8.30 -8.34 6.52
C THR A 10 -7.89 -8.42 5.06
N VAL A 11 -6.75 -7.83 4.72
CA VAL A 11 -6.25 -7.85 3.34
C VAL A 11 -5.18 -8.92 3.17
N ASP A 12 -5.45 -9.93 2.34
CA ASP A 12 -4.43 -10.86 1.85
C ASP A 12 -3.70 -10.22 0.66
N THR A 13 -2.47 -9.80 0.90
CA THR A 13 -1.66 -9.07 -0.08
C THR A 13 -0.92 -9.99 -1.04
N SER A 14 -0.81 -11.28 -0.72
CA SER A 14 0.03 -12.25 -1.43
C SER A 14 1.47 -11.76 -1.68
N HIS A 15 2.01 -10.90 -0.81
CA HIS A 15 3.44 -10.58 -0.81
C HIS A 15 4.26 -11.83 -0.47
N GLU A 16 5.40 -11.99 -1.14
CA GLU A 16 6.25 -13.18 -0.98
C GLU A 16 7.23 -13.06 0.19
N ASP A 17 7.29 -11.88 0.80
CA ASP A 17 8.17 -11.56 1.93
C ASP A 17 7.55 -10.43 2.80
N MET A 18 8.23 -10.06 3.88
CA MET A 18 7.78 -9.09 4.89
C MET A 18 7.25 -7.79 4.28
N ILE A 19 6.06 -7.39 4.74
CA ILE A 19 5.46 -6.09 4.43
C ILE A 19 6.03 -5.06 5.40
N HIS A 20 6.54 -3.94 4.88
CA HIS A 20 7.20 -2.90 5.68
C HIS A 20 6.29 -1.70 5.96
N ASP A 21 5.44 -1.34 5.00
CA ASP A 21 4.51 -0.22 5.13
C ASP A 21 3.21 -0.49 4.39
N ALA A 22 2.16 0.17 4.85
CA ALA A 22 0.83 0.11 4.28
C ALA A 22 0.12 1.47 4.46
N GLN A 23 -0.31 2.10 3.37
CA GLN A 23 -0.95 3.41 3.38
C GLN A 23 -2.27 3.39 2.62
N MET A 24 -3.32 3.89 3.27
CA MET A 24 -4.58 4.21 2.60
C MET A 24 -4.42 5.48 1.77
N ASP A 25 -5.10 5.54 0.63
CA ASP A 25 -5.23 6.80 -0.10
C ASP A 25 -6.10 7.80 0.67
N TYR A 26 -6.09 9.06 0.22
CA TYR A 26 -6.84 10.14 0.88
C TYR A 26 -8.34 9.84 1.06
N TYR A 27 -8.93 9.10 0.12
CA TYR A 27 -10.36 8.76 0.13
C TYR A 27 -10.69 7.49 0.91
N GLY A 28 -9.69 6.74 1.39
CA GLY A 28 -9.89 5.48 2.10
C GLY A 28 -10.45 4.37 1.19
N THR A 29 -10.23 4.45 -0.12
CA THR A 29 -10.73 3.48 -1.11
C THR A 29 -9.65 2.55 -1.64
N ARG A 30 -8.38 2.96 -1.54
CA ARG A 30 -7.23 2.19 -2.00
C ARG A 30 -6.23 2.00 -0.87
N LEU A 31 -5.64 0.81 -0.82
CA LEU A 31 -4.54 0.48 0.07
C LEU A 31 -3.29 0.20 -0.77
N ALA A 32 -2.21 0.93 -0.52
CA ALA A 32 -0.89 0.58 -1.03
C ALA A 32 -0.12 -0.19 0.05
N THR A 33 0.59 -1.25 -0.34
CA THR A 33 1.48 -2.02 0.54
C THR A 33 2.83 -2.20 -0.15
N CYS A 34 3.92 -2.24 0.63
CA CYS A 34 5.26 -2.46 0.09
C CYS A 34 6.04 -3.50 0.89
N SER A 35 6.95 -4.23 0.24
CA SER A 35 7.56 -5.44 0.81
C SER A 35 9.04 -5.61 0.45
N SER A 36 9.72 -6.47 1.23
CA SER A 36 11.01 -7.07 0.91
C SER A 36 11.03 -7.80 -0.44
N ASP A 37 9.87 -8.24 -0.94
CA ASP A 37 9.74 -8.88 -2.26
C ASP A 37 9.94 -7.92 -3.44
N ARG A 38 10.29 -6.65 -3.14
CA ARG A 38 10.63 -5.57 -4.08
C ARG A 38 9.43 -5.04 -4.86
N SER A 39 8.22 -5.38 -4.44
CA SER A 39 6.98 -4.91 -5.05
C SER A 39 6.25 -3.91 -4.17
N VAL A 40 5.49 -3.04 -4.83
CA VAL A 40 4.41 -2.26 -4.24
C VAL A 40 3.10 -2.75 -4.83
N LYS A 41 2.18 -3.21 -3.99
CA LYS A 41 0.86 -3.67 -4.44
C LYS A 41 -0.20 -2.66 -4.04
N ILE A 42 -1.16 -2.43 -4.93
CA ILE A 42 -2.29 -1.53 -4.69
C ILE A 42 -3.59 -2.33 -4.76
N PHE A 43 -4.41 -2.20 -3.73
CA PHE A 43 -5.69 -2.86 -3.61
C PHE A 43 -6.83 -1.85 -3.57
N ASP A 44 -7.92 -2.13 -4.28
CA ASP A 44 -9.21 -1.51 -4.01
C ASP A 44 -9.87 -2.25 -2.84
N VAL A 45 -10.25 -1.52 -1.79
CA VAL A 45 -10.75 -2.10 -0.53
C VAL A 45 -12.17 -1.66 -0.18
N ARG A 46 -12.94 -1.20 -1.19
CA ARG A 46 -14.32 -0.75 -0.98
C ARG A 46 -15.24 -1.90 -0.59
N ASN A 47 -16.24 -1.59 0.24
CA ASN A 47 -17.33 -2.50 0.62
C ASN A 47 -16.87 -3.83 1.27
N GLY A 48 -15.71 -3.84 1.94
CA GLY A 48 -15.16 -5.05 2.56
C GLY A 48 -14.57 -6.06 1.58
N GLY A 49 -14.55 -5.75 0.28
CA GLY A 49 -13.80 -6.53 -0.71
C GLY A 49 -12.32 -6.17 -0.69
N GLN A 50 -11.52 -7.00 -1.36
CA GLN A 50 -10.16 -6.66 -1.77
C GLN A 50 -9.99 -7.05 -3.24
N ILE A 51 -9.45 -6.13 -4.05
CA ILE A 51 -9.13 -6.40 -5.45
C ILE A 51 -7.74 -5.84 -5.70
N LEU A 52 -6.78 -6.68 -6.07
CA LEU A 52 -5.48 -6.21 -6.52
C LEU A 52 -5.66 -5.45 -7.84
N ILE A 53 -5.36 -4.15 -7.84
CA ILE A 53 -5.49 -3.27 -9.00
C ILE A 53 -4.14 -2.88 -9.60
N ALA A 54 -3.03 -3.08 -8.88
CA ALA A 54 -1.68 -2.92 -9.42
C ALA A 54 -0.64 -3.77 -8.66
N ASP A 55 0.31 -4.35 -9.39
CA ASP A 55 1.55 -4.94 -8.87
C ASP A 55 2.71 -4.18 -9.52
N LEU A 56 3.28 -3.23 -8.78
CA LEU A 56 4.33 -2.34 -9.25
C LEU A 56 5.69 -2.96 -8.92
N ARG A 57 6.44 -3.27 -9.97
CA ARG A 57 7.79 -3.83 -9.89
C ARG A 57 8.76 -2.93 -10.62
N GLY A 58 9.90 -2.65 -9.99
CA GLY A 58 10.92 -1.77 -10.55
C GLY A 58 12.08 -1.53 -9.61
N HIS A 59 11.82 -1.59 -8.30
CA HIS A 59 12.88 -1.59 -7.30
C HIS A 59 13.71 -2.88 -7.37
N GLU A 60 15.02 -2.74 -7.15
CA GLU A 60 15.96 -3.86 -7.15
C GLU A 60 16.25 -4.39 -5.73
N GLY A 61 15.64 -3.77 -4.71
CA GLY A 61 15.74 -4.16 -3.31
C GLY A 61 14.44 -3.93 -2.52
N PRO A 62 14.40 -4.32 -1.24
CA PRO A 62 13.26 -4.13 -0.35
C PRO A 62 12.70 -2.71 -0.41
N VAL A 63 11.38 -2.60 -0.55
CA VAL A 63 10.67 -1.32 -0.51
C VAL A 63 10.20 -1.06 0.92
N TRP A 64 10.69 0.01 1.52
CA TRP A 64 10.52 0.26 2.96
C TRP A 64 9.30 1.11 3.28
N GLN A 65 8.93 2.01 2.37
CA GLN A 65 7.86 2.96 2.63
C GLN A 65 7.14 3.32 1.34
N VAL A 66 5.85 3.65 1.48
CA VAL A 66 5.02 4.23 0.43
C VAL A 66 4.27 5.46 0.96
N ALA A 67 3.96 6.41 0.08
CA ALA A 67 3.19 7.60 0.47
C ALA A 67 2.31 8.08 -0.69
N TRP A 68 1.01 8.16 -0.43
CA TRP A 68 0.07 8.78 -1.36
C TRP A 68 0.20 10.31 -1.29
N ALA A 69 0.30 10.95 -2.45
CA ALA A 69 0.16 12.40 -2.52
C ALA A 69 -1.30 12.81 -2.26
N HIS A 70 -1.50 14.04 -1.80
CA HIS A 70 -2.84 14.61 -1.74
C HIS A 70 -3.46 14.66 -3.15
N PRO A 71 -4.75 14.31 -3.33
CA PRO A 71 -5.37 14.17 -4.65
C PRO A 71 -5.34 15.45 -5.50
N MET A 72 -5.12 16.62 -4.88
CA MET A 72 -4.90 17.89 -5.61
C MET A 72 -3.69 17.84 -6.57
N TYR A 73 -2.73 16.95 -6.31
CA TYR A 73 -1.55 16.73 -7.15
C TYR A 73 -1.72 15.57 -8.14
N GLY A 74 -2.92 14.98 -8.21
CA GLY A 74 -3.23 13.82 -9.03
C GLY A 74 -3.03 12.49 -8.29
N ASN A 75 -3.08 11.39 -9.04
CA ASN A 75 -2.92 10.04 -8.53
C ASN A 75 -1.42 9.67 -8.48
N ILE A 76 -0.72 10.20 -7.49
CA ILE A 76 0.73 10.00 -7.31
C ILE A 76 0.96 9.19 -6.03
N LEU A 77 1.80 8.17 -6.17
CA LEU A 77 2.34 7.37 -5.07
C LEU A 77 3.87 7.43 -5.14
N ALA A 78 4.52 7.78 -4.03
CA ALA A 78 5.96 7.65 -3.89
C ALA A 78 6.30 6.35 -3.16
N SER A 79 7.42 5.73 -3.50
CA SER A 79 8.00 4.58 -2.80
C SER A 79 9.46 4.86 -2.49
N CYS A 80 10.07 4.22 -1.49
CA CYS A 80 11.52 4.28 -1.30
C CYS A 80 12.09 2.90 -0.99
N SER A 81 13.28 2.60 -1.50
CA SER A 81 13.87 1.26 -1.44
C SER A 81 15.32 1.26 -0.99
N TYR A 82 15.74 0.09 -0.49
CA TYR A 82 17.14 -0.24 -0.21
C TYR A 82 18.05 -0.06 -1.44
N ASP A 83 17.50 -0.09 -2.65
CA ASP A 83 18.24 0.11 -3.91
C ASP A 83 18.71 1.57 -4.15
N ARG A 84 18.45 2.46 -3.18
CA ARG A 84 18.82 3.89 -3.20
C ARG A 84 17.99 4.73 -4.18
N LYS A 85 16.81 4.27 -4.56
CA LYS A 85 15.87 4.99 -5.44
C LYS A 85 14.53 5.26 -4.75
N VAL A 86 13.83 6.26 -5.29
CA VAL A 86 12.43 6.61 -5.04
C VAL A 86 11.67 6.43 -6.33
#